data_AF-A0A8J2WKM5-F1
#
_entry.id   AF-A0A8J2WKM5-F1
#
_cell.length_a   1.000
_cell.length_b   1.000
_cell.length_c   1.000
_cell.angle_alpha   90.00
_cell.angle_beta   90.00
_cell.angle_gamma   90.00
#
_symmetry.space_group_name_H-M   'P 1'
#
loop_
_entity.id
_entity.type
_entity.pdbx_description
1 polymer ?
#
loop_
_entity_poly.entity_id
_entity_poly.type
_entity_poly.pdbx_seq_one_letter_code
_entity_poly.pdbx_strand_id
1 'polypeptide(L)'
;MNQYHKNTCIRFVPRTNETDYIQINRLDTQDFRCFSIGLGYYKGEGAHHVTLSPSCYAYQAGTIMHELMHRVGFHHEHTRPDRDSYIAILWDNISNAWKAQYEIAKGSALISSYDYGSVMHYPLSNSMRTKKATGGVQIGQRKAFSAVNCPLELILSFFFICQFICGWGAFLETSTPSDEGNDIVMLPNKNAYVTRKWPNPKKIPYVVDSSFDAKARCAIGFAMNQYHKNTCIRFVPRTNETDYIQINRLDTQDFRCFSIGLGYYKGEGAHHVTLSPSCYAYQAGTIMHELMHRVGFHHEHTRPDRDSYIAILWDNISNGKSDVIRDKI
;
A
#
# COMPACT_ATOMS: atom_id res chain seq x y z
N MET A 1 15.52 -12.35 -6.55
CA MET A 1 14.23 -12.51 -7.24
C MET A 1 13.19 -13.24 -6.38
N ASN A 2 13.47 -14.41 -5.80
CA ASN A 2 12.51 -15.14 -4.94
C ASN A 2 11.91 -14.30 -3.79
N GLN A 3 12.69 -13.40 -3.18
CA GLN A 3 12.18 -12.46 -2.17
C GLN A 3 11.08 -11.54 -2.73
N TYR A 4 11.19 -11.11 -3.99
CA TYR A 4 10.12 -10.39 -4.66
C TYR A 4 8.93 -11.28 -4.97
N HIS A 5 9.18 -12.49 -5.48
CA HIS A 5 8.11 -13.42 -5.83
C HIS A 5 7.25 -13.80 -4.61
N LYS A 6 7.89 -14.00 -3.45
CA LYS A 6 7.25 -14.39 -2.20
C LYS A 6 6.47 -13.25 -1.53
N ASN A 7 7.01 -12.05 -1.54
CA ASN A 7 6.50 -10.94 -0.74
C ASN A 7 5.76 -9.87 -1.55
N THR A 8 5.65 -10.03 -2.88
CA THR A 8 5.16 -9.01 -3.82
C THR A 8 4.45 -9.66 -5.00
N CYS A 9 3.78 -8.88 -5.86
CA CYS A 9 3.25 -9.37 -7.13
C CYS A 9 4.28 -9.40 -8.28
N ILE A 10 5.47 -8.83 -8.12
CA ILE A 10 6.48 -8.83 -9.19
C ILE A 10 6.89 -10.25 -9.50
N ARG A 11 6.96 -10.56 -10.80
CA ARG A 11 7.58 -11.77 -11.31
C ARG A 11 8.70 -11.38 -12.26
N PHE A 12 9.93 -11.49 -11.78
CA PHE A 12 11.10 -11.55 -12.67
C PHE A 12 11.03 -12.86 -13.44
N VAL A 13 11.01 -12.76 -14.77
CA VAL A 13 11.02 -13.89 -15.69
C VAL A 13 12.25 -13.77 -16.61
N PRO A 14 12.85 -14.90 -17.04
CA PRO A 14 13.87 -14.86 -18.07
C PRO A 14 13.30 -14.22 -19.34
N ARG A 15 14.01 -13.24 -19.90
CA ARG A 15 13.64 -12.58 -21.14
C ARG A 15 13.59 -13.60 -22.28
N THR A 16 12.59 -13.46 -23.14
CA THR A 16 12.47 -14.13 -24.43
C THR A 16 12.63 -13.12 -25.56
N ASN A 17 11.56 -12.44 -25.95
CA ASN A 17 11.50 -11.47 -27.05
C ASN A 17 10.98 -10.09 -26.62
N GLU A 18 10.81 -9.86 -25.32
CA GLU A 18 10.31 -8.59 -24.81
C GLU A 18 11.23 -7.45 -25.23
N THR A 19 10.65 -6.37 -25.75
CA THR A 19 11.37 -5.18 -26.20
C THR A 19 12.20 -4.61 -25.05
N ASP A 20 11.56 -4.37 -23.91
CA ASP A 20 12.16 -3.77 -22.73
C ASP A 20 12.37 -4.82 -21.64
N TYR A 21 13.51 -4.79 -20.98
CA TYR A 21 13.91 -5.82 -20.03
C TYR A 21 14.96 -5.28 -19.07
N ILE A 22 15.13 -5.95 -17.92
CA ILE A 22 16.24 -5.68 -17.01
C ILE A 22 17.44 -6.50 -17.45
N GLN A 23 18.57 -5.82 -17.70
CA GLN A 23 19.84 -6.47 -17.98
C GLN A 23 20.74 -6.39 -16.76
N ILE A 24 21.01 -7.54 -16.14
CA ILE A 24 21.92 -7.63 -15.00
C ILE A 24 23.34 -7.86 -15.53
N ASN A 25 24.18 -6.85 -15.38
CA ASN A 25 25.57 -6.85 -15.81
C ASN A 25 26.50 -7.12 -14.63
N ARG A 26 27.57 -7.85 -14.90
CA ARG A 26 28.70 -8.00 -13.98
C ARG A 26 29.73 -6.91 -14.26
N LEU A 27 30.26 -6.29 -13.20
CA LEU A 27 31.40 -5.38 -13.26
C LEU A 27 32.59 -6.01 -12.52
N ASP A 28 33.62 -6.40 -13.25
CA ASP A 28 34.81 -7.01 -12.66
C ASP A 28 35.71 -5.97 -11.99
N THR A 29 35.42 -5.71 -10.72
CA THR A 29 36.22 -4.87 -9.83
C THR A 29 36.21 -5.44 -8.42
N GLN A 30 37.28 -5.15 -7.64
CA GLN A 30 37.34 -5.47 -6.22
C GLN A 30 36.54 -4.46 -5.38
N ASP A 31 36.28 -3.26 -5.90
CA ASP A 31 35.50 -2.23 -5.22
C ASP A 31 34.03 -2.67 -5.02
N PHE A 32 33.42 -2.21 -3.94
CA PHE A 32 31.97 -2.30 -3.77
C PHE A 32 31.27 -1.29 -4.70
N ARG A 33 30.78 -1.77 -5.85
CA ARG A 33 30.09 -0.96 -6.87
C ARG A 33 28.84 -1.70 -7.35
N CYS A 34 27.71 -1.29 -6.79
CA CYS A 34 26.38 -1.78 -7.14
C CYS A 34 25.56 -0.56 -7.52
N PHE A 35 24.99 -0.57 -8.71
CA PHE A 35 24.16 0.56 -9.14
C PHE A 35 23.19 0.14 -10.23
N SER A 36 22.16 0.96 -10.36
CA SER A 36 21.15 0.85 -11.39
C SER A 36 21.03 2.20 -12.12
N ILE A 37 21.05 2.19 -13.46
CA ILE A 37 21.05 3.45 -14.24
C ILE A 37 19.62 3.91 -14.53
N GLY A 38 19.18 4.98 -13.86
CA GLY A 38 17.82 5.54 -13.98
C GLY A 38 16.88 5.06 -12.85
N LEU A 39 15.58 5.14 -13.04
CA LEU A 39 14.60 4.67 -12.06
C LEU A 39 13.33 4.19 -12.76
N GLY A 40 12.87 2.98 -12.43
CA GLY A 40 11.64 2.42 -12.99
C GLY A 40 11.82 1.89 -14.41
N TYR A 41 10.70 1.95 -15.15
CA TYR A 41 10.51 1.45 -16.50
C TYR A 41 10.41 2.60 -17.52
N TYR A 42 11.18 2.49 -18.60
CA TYR A 42 11.18 3.39 -19.75
C TYR A 42 10.79 2.60 -20.99
N LYS A 43 9.63 2.95 -21.57
CA LYS A 43 9.05 2.22 -22.70
C LYS A 43 9.87 2.42 -23.97
N GLY A 44 10.28 1.33 -24.59
CA GLY A 44 11.00 1.30 -25.86
C GLY A 44 12.51 1.55 -25.75
N GLU A 45 13.08 1.65 -24.55
CA GLU A 45 14.52 1.84 -24.35
C GLU A 45 15.32 0.53 -24.37
N GLY A 46 14.64 -0.62 -24.31
CA GLY A 46 15.31 -1.91 -24.28
C GLY A 46 15.90 -2.24 -22.91
N ALA A 47 17.23 -2.32 -22.85
CA ALA A 47 17.95 -2.82 -21.67
C ALA A 47 17.98 -1.78 -20.54
N HIS A 48 17.34 -2.11 -19.42
CA HIS A 48 17.41 -1.36 -18.17
C HIS A 48 18.52 -1.97 -17.31
N HIS A 49 19.66 -1.30 -17.26
CA HIS A 49 20.87 -1.88 -16.69
C HIS A 49 20.90 -1.85 -15.16
N VAL A 50 21.22 -3.02 -14.58
CA VAL A 50 21.61 -3.21 -13.19
C VAL A 50 23.02 -3.76 -13.19
N THR A 51 23.98 -3.04 -12.64
CA THR A 51 25.39 -3.41 -12.67
C THR A 51 25.86 -3.79 -11.27
N LEU A 52 26.44 -4.98 -11.15
CA LEU A 52 26.84 -5.57 -9.88
C LEU A 52 28.32 -6.00 -9.94
N SER A 53 29.14 -5.50 -9.01
CA SER A 53 30.46 -6.07 -8.76
C SER A 53 30.37 -7.34 -7.90
N PRO A 54 31.41 -8.21 -7.88
CA PRO A 54 31.48 -9.37 -6.99
C PRO A 54 31.07 -9.12 -5.55
N SER A 55 31.49 -7.98 -4.99
CA SER A 55 31.18 -7.56 -3.63
C SER A 55 29.68 -7.33 -3.37
N CYS A 56 28.89 -7.04 -4.41
CA CYS A 56 27.44 -6.84 -4.31
C CYS A 56 26.66 -8.12 -3.98
N TYR A 57 27.20 -9.27 -4.36
CA TYR A 57 26.55 -10.58 -4.21
C TYR A 57 27.37 -11.58 -3.39
N ALA A 58 28.48 -11.14 -2.79
CA ALA A 58 29.37 -11.98 -1.99
C ALA A 58 28.77 -12.43 -0.64
N TYR A 59 27.92 -11.59 -0.02
CA TYR A 59 27.49 -11.81 1.38
C TYR A 59 25.99 -11.99 1.56
N GLN A 60 25.15 -11.22 0.86
CA GLN A 60 23.70 -11.26 1.03
C GLN A 60 22.95 -10.74 -0.19
N ALA A 61 21.73 -11.25 -0.38
CA ALA A 61 20.90 -10.91 -1.54
C ALA A 61 20.28 -9.50 -1.47
N GLY A 62 20.26 -8.83 -0.31
CA GLY A 62 19.53 -7.57 -0.17
C GLY A 62 20.15 -6.39 -0.91
N THR A 63 21.44 -6.41 -1.23
CA THR A 63 22.04 -5.43 -2.16
C THR A 63 21.50 -5.61 -3.58
N ILE A 64 21.37 -6.85 -4.05
CA ILE A 64 20.74 -7.14 -5.35
C ILE A 64 19.26 -6.71 -5.31
N MET A 65 18.57 -6.93 -4.18
CA MET A 65 17.20 -6.45 -4.00
C MET A 65 17.14 -4.92 -4.09
N HIS A 66 18.03 -4.20 -3.43
CA HIS A 66 18.11 -2.74 -3.54
C HIS A 66 18.20 -2.25 -5.00
N GLU A 67 19.12 -2.81 -5.79
CA GLU A 67 19.29 -2.39 -7.18
C GLU A 67 18.10 -2.75 -8.07
N LEU A 68 17.49 -3.93 -7.87
CA LEU A 68 16.27 -4.29 -8.56
C LEU A 68 15.10 -3.37 -8.16
N MET A 69 15.06 -2.88 -6.92
CA MET A 69 14.01 -1.97 -6.44
C MET A 69 14.12 -0.58 -7.08
N HIS A 70 15.31 -0.17 -7.51
CA HIS A 70 15.47 1.01 -8.38
C HIS A 70 14.84 0.80 -9.76
N ARG A 71 15.02 -0.37 -10.40
CA ARG A 71 14.33 -0.70 -11.67
C ARG A 71 12.82 -0.83 -11.54
N VAL A 72 12.37 -1.10 -10.33
CA VAL A 72 10.94 -1.10 -10.02
C VAL A 72 10.37 0.32 -9.92
N GLY A 73 11.17 1.31 -9.50
CA GLY A 73 10.70 2.69 -9.39
C GLY A 73 10.92 3.37 -8.03
N PHE A 74 11.68 2.78 -7.11
CA PHE A 74 11.87 3.36 -5.77
C PHE A 74 13.13 4.20 -5.65
N HIS A 75 12.97 5.45 -5.21
CA HIS A 75 14.06 6.26 -4.70
C HIS A 75 14.55 5.76 -3.33
N HIS A 76 15.68 6.28 -2.86
CA HIS A 76 16.16 5.99 -1.51
C HIS A 76 15.23 6.59 -0.45
N GLU A 77 15.03 5.87 0.66
CA GLU A 77 14.11 6.28 1.73
C GLU A 77 14.52 7.64 2.34
N HIS A 78 15.83 7.90 2.46
CA HIS A 78 16.36 9.17 2.96
C HIS A 78 16.22 10.34 1.98
N THR A 79 15.58 10.14 0.83
CA THR A 79 15.31 11.20 -0.16
C THR A 79 13.82 11.55 -0.25
N ARG A 80 12.99 10.97 0.62
CA ARG A 80 11.56 11.28 0.70
C ARG A 80 11.30 12.75 1.03
N PRO A 81 10.17 13.32 0.56
CA PRO A 81 9.83 14.71 0.83
C PRO A 81 9.48 14.99 2.30
N ASP A 82 9.11 13.97 3.10
CA ASP A 82 8.85 14.08 4.54
C ASP A 82 10.06 13.74 5.43
N ARG A 83 11.21 13.36 4.84
CA ARG A 83 12.35 12.80 5.57
C ARG A 83 12.84 13.68 6.72
N ASP A 84 12.71 15.01 6.59
CA ASP A 84 13.26 15.94 7.56
C ASP A 84 12.48 15.89 8.89
N SER A 85 11.35 15.18 8.95
CA SER A 85 10.65 14.84 10.20
C SER A 85 11.25 13.62 10.94
N TYR A 86 12.18 12.90 10.31
CA TYR A 86 12.70 11.60 10.74
C TYR A 86 14.23 11.58 10.84
N ILE A 87 14.91 12.26 9.92
CA ILE A 87 16.37 12.32 9.83
C ILE A 87 16.84 13.77 9.67
N ALA A 88 18.11 14.02 9.99
CA ALA A 88 18.83 15.24 9.68
C ALA A 88 19.98 14.90 8.74
N ILE A 89 20.04 15.58 7.59
CA ILE A 89 21.22 15.57 6.72
C ILE A 89 22.22 16.58 7.26
N LEU A 90 23.46 16.14 7.48
CA LEU A 90 24.56 16.95 8.00
C LEU A 90 25.35 17.52 6.81
N TRP A 91 24.79 18.54 6.17
CA TRP A 91 25.27 19.08 4.89
C TRP A 91 26.73 19.53 4.88
N ASP A 92 27.24 20.05 6.00
CA ASP A 92 28.63 20.49 6.15
C ASP A 92 29.63 19.32 6.07
N ASN A 93 29.18 18.10 6.36
CA ASN A 93 29.99 16.89 6.29
C ASN A 93 29.96 16.24 4.90
N ILE A 94 29.20 16.80 3.95
CA ILE A 94 29.02 16.25 2.60
C ILE A 94 29.74 17.16 1.60
N SER A 95 30.74 16.60 0.90
CA SER A 95 31.42 17.34 -0.17
C SER A 95 30.46 17.67 -1.31
N ASN A 96 30.72 18.77 -2.01
CA ASN A 96 29.80 19.30 -3.04
C ASN A 96 29.47 18.27 -4.14
N ALA A 97 30.40 17.39 -4.49
CA ALA A 97 30.18 16.33 -5.48
C ALA A 97 29.09 15.31 -5.06
N TRP A 98 28.81 15.18 -3.77
CA TRP A 98 27.90 14.17 -3.22
C TRP A 98 26.59 14.73 -2.69
N LYS A 99 26.43 16.06 -2.61
CA LYS A 99 25.21 16.70 -2.06
C LYS A 99 23.93 16.27 -2.78
N ALA A 100 23.99 16.10 -4.10
CA ALA A 100 22.84 15.66 -4.90
C ALA A 100 22.26 14.30 -4.45
N GLN A 101 23.07 13.39 -3.91
CA GLN A 101 22.61 12.08 -3.41
C GLN A 101 21.77 12.18 -2.12
N TYR A 102 21.83 13.34 -1.46
CA TYR A 102 21.09 13.64 -0.25
C TYR A 102 20.01 14.69 -0.48
N GLU A 103 19.76 15.14 -1.71
CA GLU A 103 18.63 16.02 -2.00
C GLU A 103 17.30 15.26 -1.94
N ILE A 104 16.18 15.97 -1.78
CA ILE A 104 14.86 15.37 -1.85
C ILE A 104 14.60 14.97 -3.30
N ALA A 105 14.24 13.70 -3.52
CA ALA A 105 14.04 13.17 -4.86
C ALA A 105 12.78 13.76 -5.51
N LYS A 106 12.94 14.38 -6.68
CA LYS A 106 11.83 14.94 -7.46
C LYS A 106 10.87 13.83 -7.91
N GLY A 107 9.57 14.09 -7.86
CA GLY A 107 8.55 13.11 -8.25
C GLY A 107 8.28 12.00 -7.21
N SER A 108 8.91 12.07 -6.03
CA SER A 108 8.62 11.14 -4.94
C SER A 108 7.26 11.40 -4.30
N ALA A 109 6.43 10.38 -4.20
CA ALA A 109 5.16 10.42 -3.49
C ALA A 109 5.30 9.88 -2.06
N LEU A 110 4.51 10.41 -1.13
CA LEU A 110 4.39 9.86 0.23
C LEU A 110 3.33 8.77 0.23
N ILE A 111 3.85 7.58 0.41
CA ILE A 111 3.29 6.35 -0.12
C ILE A 111 3.07 5.34 1.02
N SER A 112 3.83 5.54 2.10
CA SER A 112 3.78 4.81 3.36
C SER A 112 4.30 5.74 4.46
N SER A 113 4.28 5.28 5.72
CA SER A 113 5.06 5.93 6.77
C SER A 113 6.57 5.77 6.50
N TYR A 114 7.38 6.70 6.98
CA TYR A 114 8.84 6.62 6.85
C TYR A 114 9.41 5.35 7.47
N ASP A 115 10.22 4.60 6.72
CA ASP A 115 10.74 3.30 7.14
C ASP A 115 12.25 3.30 7.37
N TYR A 116 12.66 3.46 8.63
CA TYR A 116 14.07 3.35 9.03
C TYR A 116 14.71 2.02 8.64
N GLY A 117 13.94 0.93 8.62
CA GLY A 117 14.42 -0.41 8.27
C GLY A 117 14.46 -0.66 6.77
N SER A 118 14.19 0.36 5.95
CA SER A 118 14.03 0.18 4.52
C SER A 118 15.29 -0.33 3.84
N VAL A 119 15.15 -1.32 2.94
CA VAL A 119 16.27 -1.79 2.10
C VAL A 119 16.75 -0.67 1.18
N MET A 120 15.90 0.34 0.94
CA MET A 120 16.21 1.56 0.20
C MET A 120 16.78 2.68 1.06
N HIS A 121 16.87 2.52 2.38
CA HIS A 121 17.50 3.52 3.25
C HIS A 121 19.02 3.39 3.19
N TYR A 122 19.73 4.51 3.10
CA TYR A 122 21.18 4.53 3.31
C TYR A 122 21.55 4.21 4.75
N PRO A 123 22.70 3.57 5.02
CA PRO A 123 23.21 3.44 6.37
C PRO A 123 23.46 4.82 6.99
N LEU A 124 23.40 4.89 8.32
CA LEU A 124 23.87 6.09 9.03
C LEU A 124 25.38 6.25 8.83
N SER A 125 25.81 7.50 8.74
CA SER A 125 27.22 7.89 8.59
C SER A 125 27.42 9.27 9.21
N ASN A 126 28.60 9.87 9.03
CA ASN A 126 28.83 11.28 9.36
C ASN A 126 27.99 12.27 8.52
N SER A 127 27.27 11.80 7.49
CA SER A 127 26.41 12.62 6.64
C SER A 127 24.96 12.69 7.11
N MET A 128 24.52 11.81 8.01
CA MET A 128 23.11 11.68 8.37
C MET A 128 22.91 11.11 9.78
N ARG A 129 21.99 11.71 10.54
CA ARG A 129 21.57 11.21 11.87
C ARG A 129 20.04 11.16 12.00
N THR A 130 19.54 10.32 12.90
CA THR A 130 18.11 10.28 13.22
C THR A 130 17.69 11.44 14.12
N LYS A 131 16.45 11.89 13.97
CA LYS A 131 15.82 12.89 14.86
C LYS A 131 14.93 12.24 15.93
N LYS A 132 14.55 10.98 15.74
CA LYS A 132 13.68 10.19 16.62
C LYS A 132 14.34 8.86 16.95
N ALA A 133 13.94 8.27 18.08
CA ALA A 133 14.32 6.91 18.43
C ALA A 133 13.81 5.94 17.36
N THR A 134 14.68 5.04 16.89
CA THR A 134 14.32 4.06 15.86
C THR A 134 13.63 2.82 16.42
N GLY A 135 13.48 2.72 17.74
CA GLY A 135 12.91 1.53 18.39
C GLY A 135 13.77 0.28 18.21
N GLY A 136 15.08 0.43 18.05
CA GLY A 136 16.01 -0.69 17.79
C GLY A 136 16.08 -1.15 16.33
N VAL A 137 15.38 -0.47 15.41
CA VAL A 137 15.44 -0.77 13.98
C VAL A 137 16.82 -0.41 13.41
N GLN A 138 17.43 -1.35 12.69
CA GLN A 138 18.71 -1.17 12.01
C GLN A 138 18.52 -0.40 10.69
N ILE A 139 19.06 0.81 10.63
CA ILE A 139 19.07 1.65 9.42
C ILE A 139 20.18 1.19 8.46
N GLY A 140 19.87 1.15 7.16
CA GLY A 140 20.82 0.72 6.13
C GLY A 140 20.97 -0.78 6.00
N GLN A 141 20.06 -1.56 6.59
CA GLN A 141 20.08 -3.01 6.44
C GLN A 141 19.95 -3.42 4.96
N ARG A 142 20.61 -4.52 4.61
CA ARG A 142 20.57 -5.14 3.27
C ARG A 142 20.29 -6.65 3.38
N LYS A 143 19.43 -7.03 4.34
CA LYS A 143 19.05 -8.42 4.63
C LYS A 143 17.78 -8.84 3.92
N ALA A 144 16.72 -8.02 4.00
CA ALA A 144 15.40 -8.34 3.47
C ALA A 144 14.55 -7.08 3.25
N PHE A 145 13.34 -7.22 2.69
CA PHE A 145 12.34 -6.16 2.81
C PHE A 145 11.94 -6.00 4.27
N SER A 146 11.88 -4.76 4.74
CA SER A 146 11.24 -4.41 6.02
C SER A 146 9.73 -4.62 5.94
N ALA A 147 9.08 -4.75 7.09
CA ALA A 147 7.63 -4.98 7.17
C ALA A 147 6.81 -3.83 6.55
N VAL A 148 7.32 -2.59 6.58
CA VAL A 148 6.72 -1.42 5.94
C VAL A 148 7.01 -1.38 4.43
N ASN A 149 8.09 -2.04 3.99
CA ASN A 149 8.46 -2.27 2.57
C ASN A 149 7.92 -3.58 1.98
N CYS A 150 6.93 -4.23 2.60
CA CYS A 150 6.07 -5.05 1.74
C CYS A 150 5.55 -4.07 0.68
N PRO A 151 5.91 -4.23 -0.59
CA PRO A 151 5.81 -3.14 -1.52
C PRO A 151 4.37 -3.08 -1.99
N LEU A 152 3.55 -2.48 -1.13
CA LEU A 152 2.23 -1.92 -1.39
C LEU A 152 2.14 -1.24 -2.74
N GLU A 153 3.27 -0.69 -3.14
CA GLU A 153 3.37 0.32 -4.18
C GLU A 153 4.00 -0.20 -5.46
N LEU A 154 4.57 -1.40 -5.42
CA LEU A 154 4.91 -2.11 -6.64
C LEU A 154 3.70 -2.48 -7.47
N ILE A 155 2.59 -2.70 -6.79
CA ILE A 155 1.30 -2.88 -7.42
C ILE A 155 0.87 -1.52 -8.02
N LEU A 156 1.04 -0.42 -7.29
CA LEU A 156 0.57 0.94 -7.64
C LEU A 156 1.25 1.61 -8.84
N SER A 157 2.52 1.33 -9.13
CA SER A 157 3.21 1.85 -10.33
C SER A 157 3.16 0.92 -11.55
N PHE A 158 2.84 -0.37 -11.38
CA PHE A 158 2.70 -1.36 -12.47
C PHE A 158 1.24 -1.78 -12.76
N PHE A 159 0.23 -1.04 -12.27
CA PHE A 159 -1.19 -1.40 -12.45
C PHE A 159 -1.67 -1.49 -13.91
N PHE A 160 -0.86 -1.10 -14.90
CA PHE A 160 -1.16 -1.36 -16.31
C PHE A 160 -0.60 -2.69 -16.86
N ILE A 161 0.28 -3.42 -16.15
CA ILE A 161 0.96 -4.63 -16.66
C ILE A 161 0.61 -5.89 -15.84
N CYS A 162 0.18 -5.75 -14.58
CA CYS A 162 -0.22 -6.91 -13.76
C CYS A 162 -1.50 -7.63 -14.27
N GLN A 163 -2.21 -7.04 -15.24
CA GLN A 163 -3.31 -7.68 -15.99
C GLN A 163 -2.85 -8.82 -16.91
N PHE A 164 -1.56 -8.92 -17.28
CA PHE A 164 -1.13 -9.86 -18.34
C PHE A 164 -0.41 -11.13 -17.85
N ILE A 165 0.06 -11.22 -16.60
CA ILE A 165 0.99 -12.32 -16.20
C ILE A 165 0.47 -13.18 -15.04
N CYS A 166 -0.56 -12.75 -14.31
CA CYS A 166 -1.29 -13.65 -13.40
C CYS A 166 -2.23 -14.51 -14.24
N GLY A 167 -1.74 -15.70 -14.60
CA GLY A 167 -2.35 -16.68 -15.50
C GLY A 167 -3.88 -16.69 -15.48
N TRP A 168 -4.42 -16.52 -16.69
CA TRP A 168 -5.82 -16.63 -17.03
C TRP A 168 -6.38 -17.99 -16.64
N GLY A 169 -7.11 -18.00 -15.52
CA GLY A 169 -8.15 -18.95 -15.20
C GLY A 169 -9.36 -18.16 -14.74
N ALA A 170 -10.16 -17.69 -15.70
CA ALA A 170 -11.45 -17.03 -15.50
C ALA A 170 -11.43 -15.70 -14.72
N PHE A 171 -10.65 -14.72 -15.18
CA PHE A 171 -11.12 -13.34 -15.13
C PHE A 171 -12.05 -13.16 -16.33
N LEU A 172 -13.35 -13.36 -16.13
CA LEU A 172 -14.33 -12.77 -17.02
C LEU A 172 -14.18 -11.24 -16.90
N GLU A 173 -13.97 -10.59 -18.03
CA GLU A 173 -13.93 -9.14 -18.24
C GLU A 173 -15.29 -8.48 -17.89
N THR A 174 -15.67 -8.50 -16.63
CA THR A 174 -16.85 -7.77 -16.14
C THR A 174 -16.66 -7.18 -14.74
N SER A 175 -15.42 -6.94 -14.29
CA SER A 175 -15.18 -6.17 -13.06
C SER A 175 -13.90 -5.35 -13.08
N THR A 176 -13.91 -4.35 -13.95
CA THR A 176 -13.27 -3.07 -13.62
C THR A 176 -13.88 -2.50 -12.32
N PRO A 177 -13.22 -1.60 -11.58
CA PRO A 177 -13.88 -0.83 -10.51
C PRO A 177 -15.13 -0.05 -11.00
N SER A 178 -15.31 0.08 -12.31
CA SER A 178 -16.56 0.53 -12.93
C SER A 178 -17.69 -0.52 -12.93
N ASP A 179 -17.41 -1.81 -12.83
CA ASP A 179 -18.44 -2.87 -12.76
C ASP A 179 -18.69 -3.41 -11.33
N GLU A 180 -17.81 -3.16 -10.35
CA GLU A 180 -18.13 -3.34 -8.90
C GLU A 180 -18.71 -2.10 -8.22
N GLY A 181 -19.12 -1.09 -9.01
CA GLY A 181 -19.77 0.10 -8.50
C GLY A 181 -18.78 1.22 -8.16
N ASN A 182 -19.09 2.39 -8.70
CA ASN A 182 -18.39 3.66 -8.48
C ASN A 182 -18.63 4.22 -7.06
N ASP A 183 -18.48 3.41 -6.01
CA ASP A 183 -18.88 3.77 -4.64
C ASP A 183 -18.00 4.85 -3.98
N ILE A 184 -16.79 5.06 -4.50
CA ILE A 184 -15.89 6.13 -4.08
C ILE A 184 -15.97 7.36 -5.01
N VAL A 185 -16.62 7.24 -6.18
CA VAL A 185 -16.78 8.37 -7.10
C VAL A 185 -17.91 9.27 -6.60
N MET A 186 -17.64 10.58 -6.60
CA MET A 186 -18.58 11.63 -6.18
C MET A 186 -19.72 11.79 -7.21
N LEU A 187 -20.62 10.80 -7.27
CA LEU A 187 -21.92 10.95 -7.92
C LEU A 187 -22.94 11.49 -6.91
N PRO A 188 -23.89 12.35 -7.33
CA PRO A 188 -24.99 12.75 -6.46
C PRO A 188 -25.82 11.51 -6.07
N ASN A 189 -26.20 11.42 -4.79
CA ASN A 189 -27.14 10.43 -4.20
C ASN A 189 -26.57 9.07 -3.74
N LYS A 190 -25.38 9.02 -3.13
CA LYS A 190 -24.91 7.80 -2.44
C LYS A 190 -25.59 7.58 -1.08
N ASN A 191 -25.79 6.31 -0.71
CA ASN A 191 -26.46 5.93 0.54
C ASN A 191 -25.56 6.09 1.78
N ALA A 192 -25.59 7.26 2.42
CA ALA A 192 -24.72 7.57 3.55
C ALA A 192 -25.46 8.23 4.71
N TYR A 193 -25.09 7.84 5.94
CA TYR A 193 -25.53 8.48 7.17
C TYR A 193 -24.88 9.86 7.30
N VAL A 194 -25.64 10.90 6.97
CA VAL A 194 -25.12 12.28 7.03
C VAL A 194 -24.88 12.78 8.45
N THR A 195 -25.51 12.17 9.46
CA THR A 195 -25.44 12.58 10.87
C THR A 195 -24.30 11.94 11.65
N ARG A 196 -23.69 10.86 11.13
CA ARG A 196 -22.60 10.11 11.79
C ARG A 196 -21.27 10.25 11.05
N LYS A 197 -20.99 11.44 10.52
CA LYS A 197 -19.72 11.71 9.84
C LYS A 197 -18.61 11.93 10.86
N TRP A 198 -17.39 11.54 10.48
CA TRP A 198 -16.20 11.92 11.24
C TRP A 198 -16.08 13.45 11.31
N PRO A 199 -15.75 14.03 12.49
CA PRO A 199 -15.66 15.48 12.66
C PRO A 199 -14.64 16.13 11.73
N ASN A 200 -13.56 15.42 11.41
CA ASN A 200 -12.54 15.85 10.46
C ASN A 200 -12.27 14.74 9.44
N PRO A 201 -12.88 14.78 8.23
CA PRO A 201 -12.64 13.76 7.22
C PRO A 201 -11.20 13.77 6.70
N LYS A 202 -10.46 14.86 6.85
CA LYS A 202 -9.04 14.96 6.47
C LYS A 202 -8.10 14.42 7.57
N LYS A 203 -8.63 13.89 8.66
CA LYS A 203 -7.84 13.29 9.74
C LYS A 203 -8.67 12.25 10.49
N ILE A 204 -8.85 11.07 9.89
CA ILE A 204 -9.48 9.90 10.51
C ILE A 204 -8.36 9.01 11.09
N PRO A 205 -8.17 8.97 12.43
CA PRO A 205 -7.09 8.20 13.03
C PRO A 205 -7.35 6.70 12.90
N TYR A 206 -6.31 5.90 12.64
CA TYR A 206 -6.42 4.44 12.60
C TYR A 206 -5.27 3.72 13.31
N VAL A 207 -5.55 2.49 13.74
CA VAL A 207 -4.58 1.52 14.26
C VAL A 207 -4.79 0.21 13.51
N VAL A 208 -3.69 -0.45 13.15
CA VAL A 208 -3.69 -1.78 12.52
C VAL A 208 -3.10 -2.77 13.50
N ASP A 209 -3.83 -3.86 13.75
CA ASP A 209 -3.37 -4.97 14.59
C ASP A 209 -1.96 -5.43 14.20
N SER A 210 -1.10 -5.64 15.19
CA SER A 210 0.29 -6.07 14.98
C SER A 210 0.40 -7.42 14.29
N SER A 211 -0.58 -8.30 14.48
CA SER A 211 -0.60 -9.66 13.93
C SER A 211 -0.77 -9.72 12.42
N PHE A 212 -1.20 -8.64 11.75
CA PHE A 212 -1.28 -8.63 10.29
C PHE A 212 0.09 -8.79 9.64
N ASP A 213 0.15 -9.73 8.69
CA ASP A 213 1.33 -9.94 7.88
C ASP A 213 1.52 -8.82 6.85
N ALA A 214 2.63 -8.94 6.13
CA ALA A 214 3.05 -8.02 5.10
C ALA A 214 1.98 -7.86 3.98
N LYS A 215 1.34 -8.95 3.56
CA LYS A 215 0.31 -8.96 2.51
C LYS A 215 -0.97 -8.24 2.98
N ALA A 216 -1.42 -8.51 4.19
CA ALA A 216 -2.61 -7.88 4.75
C ALA A 216 -2.43 -6.37 4.92
N ARG A 217 -1.28 -5.95 5.48
CA ARG A 217 -0.90 -4.54 5.58
C ARG A 217 -0.87 -3.88 4.21
N CYS A 218 -0.44 -4.63 3.18
CA CYS A 218 -0.49 -4.15 1.82
C CYS A 218 -1.89 -3.80 1.33
N ALA A 219 -2.81 -4.74 1.46
CA ALA A 219 -4.17 -4.55 1.02
C ALA A 219 -4.87 -3.41 1.78
N ILE A 220 -4.63 -3.29 3.10
CA ILE A 220 -5.19 -2.22 3.94
C ILE A 220 -4.72 -0.84 3.48
N GLY A 221 -3.42 -0.64 3.29
CA GLY A 221 -2.91 0.66 2.86
C GLY A 221 -3.33 1.00 1.42
N PHE A 222 -3.42 0.01 0.52
CA PHE A 222 -4.00 0.22 -0.82
C PHE A 222 -5.44 0.71 -0.72
N ALA A 223 -6.27 0.07 0.09
CA ALA A 223 -7.67 0.46 0.28
C ALA A 223 -7.78 1.91 0.78
N MET A 224 -6.98 2.29 1.79
CA MET A 224 -6.93 3.66 2.30
C MET A 224 -6.48 4.67 1.22
N ASN A 225 -5.50 4.32 0.39
CA ASN A 225 -5.00 5.18 -0.68
C ASN A 225 -6.08 5.45 -1.75
N GLN A 226 -6.99 4.50 -2.01
CA GLN A 226 -8.11 4.75 -2.92
C GLN A 226 -9.01 5.90 -2.43
N TYR A 227 -9.24 6.00 -1.12
CA TYR A 227 -9.93 7.16 -0.56
C TYR A 227 -9.10 8.44 -0.68
N HIS A 228 -7.78 8.36 -0.45
CA HIS A 228 -6.91 9.54 -0.50
C HIS A 228 -6.84 10.15 -1.89
N LYS A 229 -6.78 9.32 -2.94
CA LYS A 229 -6.72 9.74 -4.34
C LYS A 229 -8.03 10.32 -4.86
N ASN A 230 -9.15 9.70 -4.49
CA ASN A 230 -10.43 9.97 -5.13
C ASN A 230 -11.38 10.85 -4.29
N THR A 231 -11.05 11.12 -3.03
CA THR A 231 -11.93 11.86 -2.11
C THR A 231 -11.14 12.83 -1.22
N CYS A 232 -11.83 13.53 -0.32
CA CYS A 232 -11.21 14.33 0.74
C CYS A 232 -10.88 13.53 2.03
N ILE A 233 -11.25 12.25 2.09
CA ILE A 233 -11.03 11.39 3.27
C ILE A 233 -9.55 11.05 3.42
N ARG A 234 -8.99 11.23 4.62
CA ARG A 234 -7.61 10.88 4.93
C ARG A 234 -7.53 10.07 6.21
N PHE A 235 -7.16 8.81 6.05
CA PHE A 235 -6.77 7.93 7.14
C PHE A 235 -5.33 8.24 7.57
N VAL A 236 -5.13 8.48 8.87
CA VAL A 236 -3.81 8.80 9.44
C VAL A 236 -3.47 7.86 10.60
N PRO A 237 -2.21 7.46 10.80
CA PRO A 237 -1.83 6.70 11.98
C PRO A 237 -2.24 7.43 13.26
N ARG A 238 -2.92 6.73 14.15
CA ARG A 238 -3.34 7.28 15.43
C ARG A 238 -2.13 7.68 16.28
N THR A 239 -2.28 8.78 17.00
CA THR A 239 -1.34 9.25 18.02
C THR A 239 -2.03 9.19 19.39
N ASN A 240 -2.77 10.22 19.76
CA ASN A 240 -3.45 10.36 21.05
C ASN A 240 -4.96 10.59 20.92
N GLU A 241 -5.51 10.47 19.72
CA GLU A 241 -6.94 10.69 19.48
C GLU A 241 -7.79 9.68 20.25
N THR A 242 -8.83 10.15 20.93
CA THR A 242 -9.74 9.29 21.72
C THR A 242 -10.46 8.29 20.83
N ASP A 243 -11.10 8.78 19.78
CA ASP A 243 -11.86 7.98 18.82
C ASP A 243 -11.03 7.72 17.55
N TYR A 244 -11.03 6.47 17.08
CA TYR A 244 -10.18 6.02 15.97
C TYR A 244 -10.73 4.73 15.36
N ILE A 245 -10.31 4.40 14.14
CA ILE A 245 -10.60 3.11 13.52
C ILE A 245 -9.58 2.07 13.98
N GLN A 246 -10.06 0.95 14.52
CA GLN A 246 -9.24 -0.18 14.89
C GLN A 246 -9.44 -1.32 13.88
N ILE A 247 -8.40 -1.65 13.11
CA ILE A 247 -8.42 -2.73 12.13
C ILE A 247 -7.85 -3.99 12.76
N ASN A 248 -8.71 -4.98 12.99
CA ASN A 248 -8.42 -6.23 13.69
C ASN A 248 -8.29 -7.39 12.72
N ARG A 249 -7.36 -8.30 13.03
CA ARG A 249 -7.22 -9.56 12.31
C ARG A 249 -8.12 -10.62 12.93
N LEU A 250 -8.80 -11.39 12.08
CA LEU A 250 -9.54 -12.59 12.50
C LEU A 250 -8.91 -13.82 11.85
N ASP A 251 -8.33 -14.70 12.66
CA ASP A 251 -7.67 -15.92 12.18
C ASP A 251 -8.69 -17.03 11.87
N THR A 252 -9.28 -16.94 10.68
CA THR A 252 -10.15 -17.97 10.11
C THR A 252 -9.90 -18.14 8.61
N GLN A 253 -10.13 -19.34 8.09
CA GLN A 253 -10.12 -19.60 6.64
C GLN A 253 -11.42 -19.13 5.97
N ASP A 254 -12.49 -18.93 6.74
CA ASP A 254 -13.77 -18.46 6.22
C ASP A 254 -13.68 -17.01 5.74
N PHE A 255 -14.49 -16.68 4.73
CA PHE A 255 -14.69 -15.29 4.32
C PHE A 255 -15.48 -14.54 5.39
N ARG A 256 -14.78 -13.73 6.20
CA ARG A 256 -15.33 -13.00 7.36
C ARG A 256 -14.70 -11.61 7.42
N CYS A 257 -15.36 -10.67 6.74
CA CYS A 257 -15.00 -9.25 6.69
C CYS A 257 -16.20 -8.47 7.18
N PHE A 258 -16.01 -7.63 8.19
CA PHE A 258 -17.12 -6.84 8.72
C PHE A 258 -16.66 -5.61 9.48
N SER A 259 -17.57 -4.66 9.57
CA SER A 259 -17.44 -3.39 10.26
C SER A 259 -18.54 -3.34 11.33
N ILE A 260 -18.21 -3.09 12.60
CA ILE A 260 -19.21 -3.01 13.68
C ILE A 260 -19.81 -1.61 13.81
N GLY A 261 -21.00 -1.37 13.26
CA GLY A 261 -21.68 -0.06 13.27
C GLY A 261 -21.49 0.75 11.99
N LEU A 262 -21.85 2.04 11.98
CA LEU A 262 -21.76 2.88 10.77
C LEU A 262 -21.34 4.30 11.13
N GLY A 263 -20.29 4.79 10.47
CA GLY A 263 -19.77 6.13 10.67
C GLY A 263 -19.01 6.30 11.98
N TYR A 264 -19.18 7.47 12.58
CA TYR A 264 -18.52 7.95 13.79
C TYR A 264 -19.49 8.04 14.97
N TYR A 265 -19.07 7.50 16.11
CA TYR A 265 -19.72 7.60 17.41
C TYR A 265 -18.78 8.29 18.39
N LYS A 266 -19.22 9.44 18.90
CA LYS A 266 -18.41 10.26 19.80
C LYS A 266 -18.18 9.56 21.13
N GLY A 267 -16.91 9.40 21.50
CA GLY A 267 -16.52 8.79 22.77
C GLY A 267 -16.60 7.26 22.79
N GLU A 268 -16.84 6.61 21.66
CA GLU A 268 -16.81 5.14 21.55
C GLU A 268 -15.38 4.58 21.69
N GLY A 269 -14.36 5.40 21.36
CA GLY A 269 -12.99 4.93 21.26
C GLY A 269 -12.77 4.19 19.94
N ALA A 270 -12.55 2.87 20.03
CA ALA A 270 -12.22 2.05 18.88
C ALA A 270 -13.45 1.74 18.03
N HIS A 271 -13.43 2.19 16.77
CA HIS A 271 -14.42 1.83 15.76
C HIS A 271 -13.89 0.63 14.97
N HIS A 272 -14.45 -0.55 15.21
CA HIS A 272 -13.85 -1.81 14.77
C HIS A 272 -14.15 -2.15 13.31
N VAL A 273 -13.08 -2.46 12.57
CA VAL A 273 -13.10 -3.17 11.29
C VAL A 273 -12.36 -4.48 11.49
N THR A 274 -12.95 -5.61 11.10
CA THR A 274 -12.37 -6.93 11.30
C THR A 274 -12.20 -7.63 9.97
N LEU A 275 -11.00 -8.13 9.70
CA LEU A 275 -10.62 -8.75 8.43
C LEU A 275 -10.01 -10.14 8.67
N SER A 276 -10.59 -11.16 8.04
CA SER A 276 -9.95 -12.48 7.88
C SER A 276 -8.97 -12.51 6.70
N PRO A 277 -8.05 -13.50 6.63
CA PRO A 277 -7.19 -13.75 5.46
C PRO A 277 -7.85 -13.62 4.10
N SER A 278 -9.09 -14.08 3.98
CA SER A 278 -9.85 -14.05 2.73
C SER A 278 -10.24 -12.63 2.30
N CYS A 279 -10.34 -11.67 3.24
CA CYS A 279 -10.66 -10.26 2.95
C CYS A 279 -9.56 -9.51 2.21
N TYR A 280 -8.32 -9.99 2.30
CA TYR A 280 -7.15 -9.42 1.64
C TYR A 280 -6.44 -10.47 0.76
N ALA A 281 -7.14 -11.56 0.43
CA ALA A 281 -6.58 -12.64 -0.38
C ALA A 281 -6.48 -12.25 -1.86
N TYR A 282 -7.51 -11.59 -2.39
CA TYR A 282 -7.70 -11.39 -3.83
C TYR A 282 -7.90 -9.93 -4.25
N GLN A 283 -8.59 -9.11 -3.47
CA GLN A 283 -8.89 -7.72 -3.84
C GLN A 283 -8.97 -6.81 -2.62
N ALA A 284 -8.63 -5.53 -2.80
CA ALA A 284 -8.74 -4.54 -1.72
C ALA A 284 -10.14 -3.91 -1.63
N GLY A 285 -11.03 -4.17 -2.60
CA GLY A 285 -12.41 -3.66 -2.63
C GLY A 285 -13.19 -4.01 -1.37
N THR A 286 -13.04 -5.24 -0.85
CA THR A 286 -13.66 -5.63 0.42
C THR A 286 -13.17 -4.78 1.60
N ILE A 287 -11.87 -4.48 1.67
CA ILE A 287 -11.35 -3.63 2.75
C ILE A 287 -11.85 -2.19 2.58
N MET A 288 -11.91 -1.71 1.34
CA MET A 288 -12.48 -0.40 1.03
C MET A 288 -13.94 -0.34 1.49
N HIS A 289 -14.74 -1.38 1.22
CA HIS A 289 -16.12 -1.52 1.67
C HIS A 289 -16.25 -1.46 3.19
N GLU A 290 -15.45 -2.23 3.93
CA GLU A 290 -15.52 -2.21 5.40
C GLU A 290 -15.08 -0.87 6.01
N LEU A 291 -14.10 -0.20 5.39
CA LEU A 291 -13.73 1.17 5.72
C LEU A 291 -14.83 2.16 5.34
N MET A 292 -15.60 1.87 4.29
CA MET A 292 -16.71 2.72 3.82
C MET A 292 -17.80 2.81 4.87
N HIS A 293 -18.11 1.68 5.50
CA HIS A 293 -18.99 1.63 6.66
C HIS A 293 -18.49 2.52 7.80
N ARG A 294 -17.18 2.55 8.08
CA ARG A 294 -16.62 3.45 9.12
C ARG A 294 -16.70 4.92 8.76
N VAL A 295 -16.70 5.27 7.48
CA VAL A 295 -16.83 6.67 7.05
C VAL A 295 -18.30 7.09 6.83
N GLY A 296 -19.24 6.16 7.01
CA GLY A 296 -20.67 6.44 7.16
C GLY A 296 -21.56 5.95 6.03
N PHE A 297 -21.06 5.16 5.09
CA PHE A 297 -21.89 4.63 3.99
C PHE A 297 -22.56 3.33 4.39
N HIS A 298 -23.78 3.15 3.91
CA HIS A 298 -24.54 1.93 4.04
C HIS A 298 -24.52 1.13 2.74
N HIS A 299 -25.05 -0.09 2.77
CA HIS A 299 -25.26 -0.85 1.55
C HIS A 299 -26.24 -0.16 0.62
N GLU A 300 -25.93 -0.09 -0.67
CA GLU A 300 -26.72 0.63 -1.66
C GLU A 300 -28.15 0.09 -1.80
N HIS A 301 -28.34 -1.22 -1.59
CA HIS A 301 -29.67 -1.86 -1.60
C HIS A 301 -30.58 -1.40 -0.44
N THR A 302 -30.12 -0.53 0.47
CA THR A 302 -30.92 0.05 1.56
C THR A 302 -31.33 1.50 1.35
N ARG A 303 -31.07 2.05 0.16
CA ARG A 303 -31.50 3.43 -0.16
C ARG A 303 -33.01 3.62 -0.04
N PRO A 304 -33.48 4.79 0.39
CA PRO A 304 -34.92 5.06 0.46
C PRO A 304 -35.64 4.90 -0.91
N ASP A 305 -34.95 5.18 -2.02
CA ASP A 305 -35.46 5.06 -3.39
C ASP A 305 -35.20 3.69 -4.07
N ARG A 306 -34.64 2.70 -3.36
CA ARG A 306 -34.24 1.40 -3.94
C ARG A 306 -35.35 0.68 -4.71
N ASP A 307 -36.60 0.79 -4.24
CA ASP A 307 -37.75 0.07 -4.82
C ASP A 307 -38.13 0.61 -6.21
N SER A 308 -37.59 1.76 -6.62
CA SER A 308 -37.70 2.27 -8.00
C SER A 308 -36.70 1.62 -8.97
N TYR A 309 -35.70 0.89 -8.47
CA TYR A 309 -34.61 0.32 -9.26
C TYR A 309 -34.50 -1.20 -9.14
N ILE A 310 -34.84 -1.77 -7.98
CA ILE A 310 -34.73 -3.20 -7.71
C ILE A 310 -35.99 -3.73 -7.01
N ALA A 311 -36.32 -5.00 -7.29
CA ALA A 311 -37.35 -5.73 -6.56
C ALA A 311 -36.71 -6.69 -5.56
N ILE A 312 -37.17 -6.65 -4.30
CA ILE A 312 -36.74 -7.62 -3.28
C ILE A 312 -37.67 -8.83 -3.33
N LEU A 313 -37.10 -10.00 -3.61
CA LEU A 313 -37.81 -11.28 -3.58
C LEU A 313 -37.92 -11.77 -2.12
N TRP A 314 -38.87 -11.19 -1.38
CA TRP A 314 -39.01 -11.39 0.07
C TRP A 314 -39.15 -12.86 0.47
N ASP A 315 -39.86 -13.65 -0.33
CA ASP A 315 -40.10 -15.07 -0.06
C ASP A 315 -38.81 -15.92 -0.11
N ASN A 316 -37.75 -15.39 -0.72
CA ASN A 316 -36.45 -16.06 -0.85
C ASN A 316 -35.43 -15.63 0.23
N ILE A 317 -35.84 -14.79 1.19
CA ILE A 317 -34.96 -14.32 2.27
C ILE A 317 -35.12 -15.23 3.49
N SER A 318 -34.00 -15.76 3.98
CA SER A 318 -33.98 -16.59 5.19
C SER A 318 -34.46 -15.81 6.42
N ASN A 319 -35.30 -16.43 7.24
CA ASN A 319 -35.78 -15.88 8.52
C ASN A 319 -34.61 -15.31 9.35
N GLY A 320 -34.73 -14.04 9.77
CA GLY A 320 -33.70 -13.31 10.55
C GLY A 320 -32.73 -12.46 9.73
N LYS A 321 -32.75 -12.53 8.39
CA LYS A 321 -32.01 -11.60 7.50
C LYS A 321 -32.88 -10.54 6.85
N SER A 322 -34.20 -10.62 7.03
CA SER A 322 -35.17 -9.66 6.49
C SER A 322 -34.94 -8.26 7.02
N ASP A 323 -34.52 -8.13 8.28
CA ASP A 323 -34.52 -6.83 8.96
C ASP A 323 -33.42 -5.91 8.40
N VAL A 324 -32.24 -6.47 8.12
CA VAL A 324 -31.14 -5.77 7.44
C VAL A 324 -31.54 -5.26 6.04
N ILE A 325 -32.52 -5.93 5.40
CA ILE A 325 -33.03 -5.56 4.07
C ILE A 325 -34.28 -4.69 4.18
N ARG A 326 -34.99 -4.66 5.31
CA ARG A 326 -36.19 -3.82 5.49
C ARG A 326 -35.81 -2.40 5.83
N ASP A 327 -34.77 -2.20 6.63
CA ASP A 327 -34.32 -0.90 7.09
C ASP A 327 -33.85 -0.04 5.92
N LYS A 328 -34.70 0.92 5.52
CA LYS A 328 -34.37 2.04 4.65
C LYS A 328 -33.91 3.21 5.52
N ILE A 329 -32.93 3.97 5.05
CA ILE A 329 -32.37 5.13 5.76
C ILE A 329 -33.05 6.42 5.31
#